data_AF-A0A2D9BB77-F1
#
_entry.id   AF-A0A2D9BB77-F1
#
_cell.length_a   1.000
_cell.length_b   1.000
_cell.length_c   1.000
_cell.angle_alpha   90.00
_cell.angle_beta   90.00
_cell.angle_gamma   90.00
#
_symmetry.space_group_name_H-M   'P 1'
#
loop_
_entity.id
_entity.type
_entity.pdbx_description
1 polymer ?
#
loop_
_entity_poly.entity_id
_entity_poly.type
_entity_poly.pdbx_seq_one_letter_code
_entity_poly.pdbx_strand_id
1 'polypeptide(L)'
;EALKTATINAAEYIGAGDDVGSLEKGKMADLIVLTDNPLDDIENTQSIEMVMVNGRLYDANTLNEIGNHPKERAPFWWENNKYNQAFPWHQETESFMRGGCGCHVGHQ
;
A
#
# COMPACT_ATOMS: atom_id res chain seq x y z
N GLU A 1 3.99 21.43 17.18
CA GLU A 1 2.78 21.82 16.41
C GLU A 1 2.65 21.12 15.07
N ALA A 2 3.66 21.11 14.18
CA ALA A 2 3.57 20.43 12.88
C ALA A 2 3.04 18.99 12.94
N LEU A 3 3.59 18.15 13.84
CA LEU A 3 3.13 16.77 14.02
C LEU A 3 1.67 16.66 14.48
N LYS A 4 1.22 17.55 15.38
CA LYS A 4 -0.18 17.58 15.83
C LYS A 4 -1.13 17.94 14.68
N THR A 5 -0.72 18.87 13.83
CA THR A 5 -1.48 19.25 12.62
C THR A 5 -1.60 18.09 11.65
N ALA A 6 -0.57 17.25 11.53
CA ALA A 6 -0.59 16.05 10.69
C ALA A 6 -1.38 14.88 11.30
N THR A 7 -1.71 14.91 12.60
CA THR A 7 -2.39 13.82 13.30
C THR A 7 -3.65 14.28 14.02
N ILE A 8 -3.58 14.62 15.31
CA ILE A 8 -4.73 14.85 16.17
C ILE A 8 -5.61 16.02 15.72
N ASN A 9 -5.02 17.15 15.30
CA ASN A 9 -5.81 18.30 14.87
C ASN A 9 -6.59 17.99 13.58
N ALA A 10 -6.00 17.22 12.66
CA ALA A 10 -6.66 16.81 11.43
C ALA A 10 -7.81 15.82 11.72
N ALA A 11 -7.58 14.86 12.61
CA ALA A 11 -8.59 13.90 13.06
C ALA A 11 -9.78 14.59 13.75
N GLU A 12 -9.51 15.52 14.67
CA GLU A 12 -10.54 16.33 15.33
C GLU A 12 -11.33 17.16 14.31
N TYR A 13 -10.64 17.80 13.36
CA TYR A 13 -11.28 18.64 12.34
C TYR A 13 -12.28 17.88 11.46
N ILE A 14 -11.99 16.62 11.12
CA ILE A 14 -12.90 15.77 10.33
C ILE A 14 -13.91 14.98 11.18
N GLY A 15 -13.90 15.15 12.50
CA GLY A 15 -14.79 14.42 13.42
C GLY A 15 -14.39 12.97 13.69
N ALA A 16 -13.15 12.59 13.38
CA ALA A 16 -12.61 11.23 13.60
C ALA A 16 -11.68 11.14 14.83
N GLY A 17 -11.65 12.17 15.68
CA GLY A 17 -10.74 12.26 16.82
C GLY A 17 -10.90 11.13 17.85
N ASP A 18 -12.09 10.55 17.96
CA ASP A 18 -12.35 9.40 18.85
C ASP A 18 -11.77 8.08 18.30
N ASP A 19 -11.56 8.00 16.98
CA ASP A 19 -11.14 6.77 16.29
C ASP A 19 -9.65 6.78 15.89
N VAL A 20 -9.09 7.94 15.51
CA VAL A 20 -7.72 8.07 14.96
C VAL A 20 -7.01 9.34 15.44
N GLY A 21 -5.72 9.48 15.09
CA GLY A 21 -4.95 10.72 15.27
C GLY A 21 -4.15 10.84 16.57
N SER A 22 -4.34 9.94 17.54
CA SER A 22 -3.47 9.80 18.71
C SER A 22 -3.24 8.34 19.08
N LEU A 23 -2.15 8.06 19.81
CA LEU A 23 -1.81 6.71 20.25
C LEU A 23 -2.43 6.42 21.63
N GLU A 24 -3.69 5.99 21.63
CA GLU A 24 -4.47 5.73 22.83
C GLU A 24 -5.23 4.40 22.73
N LYS A 25 -5.53 3.79 23.88
CA LYS A 25 -6.32 2.54 23.91
C LYS A 25 -7.75 2.81 23.44
N GLY A 26 -8.25 1.93 22.58
CA GLY A 26 -9.61 2.03 22.02
C GLY A 26 -9.64 2.65 20.62
N LYS A 27 -8.57 3.35 20.21
CA LYS A 27 -8.41 3.90 18.86
C LYS A 27 -7.88 2.86 17.87
N MET A 28 -8.02 3.14 16.58
CA MET A 28 -7.43 2.31 15.52
C MET A 28 -5.90 2.33 15.62
N ALA A 29 -5.29 1.19 15.32
CA ALA A 29 -3.84 1.03 15.31
C ALA A 29 -3.26 1.49 13.97
N ASP A 30 -3.31 2.81 13.74
CA ASP A 30 -2.70 3.49 12.60
C ASP A 30 -1.48 4.29 13.08
N LEU A 31 -0.28 3.81 12.78
CA LEU A 31 0.97 4.44 13.21
C LEU A 31 2.10 4.21 12.20
N ILE A 32 3.15 5.02 12.31
CA ILE A 32 4.40 4.86 11.57
C ILE A 32 5.56 4.75 12.54
N VAL A 33 6.59 4.02 12.13
CA VAL A 33 7.86 3.90 12.87
C VAL A 33 8.94 4.58 12.05
N LEU A 34 9.67 5.50 12.69
CA LEU A 34 10.74 6.27 12.08
C LEU A 34 12.10 5.79 12.60
N THR A 35 13.13 5.81 11.76
CA THR A 35 14.51 5.54 12.22
C THR A 35 15.12 6.76 12.91
N ASP A 36 14.74 7.96 12.51
CA ASP A 36 15.27 9.22 13.04
C ASP A 36 14.21 9.99 13.85
N ASN A 37 14.68 10.85 14.76
CA ASN A 37 13.81 11.62 15.65
C ASN A 37 13.22 12.85 14.95
N PRO A 38 11.89 12.94 14.76
CA PRO A 38 11.24 14.08 14.10
C PRO A 38 11.15 15.35 14.96
N LEU A 39 11.54 15.28 16.24
CA LEU A 39 11.62 16.46 17.12
C LEU A 39 12.92 17.23 16.93
N ASP A 40 13.97 16.56 16.44
CA ASP A 40 15.27 17.19 16.17
C ASP A 40 15.26 17.91 14.80
N ASP A 41 14.67 17.27 13.79
CA ASP A 41 14.42 17.83 12.46
C ASP A 41 13.09 17.29 11.90
N ILE A 42 12.24 18.16 11.36
CA ILE A 42 10.96 17.74 10.77
C ILE A 42 11.16 16.90 9.50
N GLU A 43 12.27 17.05 8.79
CA GLU A 43 12.59 16.24 7.61
C GLU A 43 12.76 14.75 7.96
N ASN A 44 13.11 14.44 9.21
CA ASN A 44 13.19 13.07 9.72
C ASN A 44 11.84 12.33 9.68
N THR A 45 10.71 13.02 9.46
CA THR A 45 9.42 12.37 9.18
C THR A 45 9.42 11.52 7.90
N GLN A 46 10.42 11.70 7.02
CA GLN A 46 10.62 10.88 5.82
C GLN A 46 11.37 9.57 6.09
N SER A 47 11.96 9.40 7.29
CA SER A 47 12.75 8.22 7.68
C SER A 47 11.89 7.01 8.09
N ILE A 48 10.88 6.70 7.28
CA ILE A 48 9.85 5.70 7.62
C ILE A 48 10.43 4.29 7.41
N GLU A 49 10.48 3.51 8.48
CA GLU A 49 10.91 2.10 8.48
C GLU A 49 9.70 1.17 8.30
N MET A 50 8.64 1.42 9.07
CA MET A 50 7.43 0.59 9.06
C MET A 50 6.17 1.44 9.13
N VAL A 51 5.11 0.90 8.56
CA VAL A 51 3.77 1.49 8.60
C VAL A 51 2.79 0.46 9.11
N MET A 52 2.01 0.80 10.12
CA MET A 52 0.92 -0.02 10.63
C MET A 52 -0.41 0.59 10.20
N VAL A 53 -1.26 -0.23 9.57
CA VAL A 53 -2.59 0.17 9.12
C VAL A 53 -3.61 -0.79 9.69
N ASN A 54 -4.50 -0.29 10.54
CA ASN A 54 -5.53 -1.06 11.21
C ASN A 54 -4.96 -2.34 11.86
N GLY A 55 -3.82 -2.20 12.55
CA GLY A 55 -3.14 -3.28 13.26
C GLY A 55 -2.33 -4.26 12.39
N ARG A 56 -2.28 -4.08 11.06
CA ARG A 56 -1.41 -4.85 10.17
C ARG A 56 -0.13 -4.07 9.89
N LEU A 57 1.01 -4.71 10.07
CA LEU A 57 2.33 -4.07 9.96
C LEU A 57 2.89 -4.29 8.55
N TYR A 58 3.47 -3.25 7.96
CA TYR A 58 4.05 -3.27 6.64
C TYR A 58 5.48 -2.72 6.68
N ASP A 59 6.35 -3.31 5.87
CA ASP A 59 7.66 -2.76 5.55
C ASP A 59 7.49 -1.56 4.60
N ALA A 60 8.11 -0.41 4.92
CA ALA A 60 7.86 0.82 4.17
C ALA A 60 8.43 0.78 2.74
N ASN A 61 9.53 0.06 2.51
CA ASN A 61 10.20 0.00 1.22
C ASN A 61 9.50 -0.93 0.24
N THR A 62 8.99 -2.06 0.73
CA THR A 62 8.42 -3.12 -0.09
C THR A 62 6.90 -3.18 -0.06
N LEU A 63 6.27 -2.58 0.95
CA LEU A 63 4.83 -2.67 1.27
C LEU A 63 4.35 -4.11 1.51
N ASN A 64 5.27 -5.02 1.79
CA ASN A 64 4.94 -6.36 2.22
C ASN A 64 4.37 -6.31 3.63
N GLU A 65 3.31 -7.07 3.88
CA GLU A 65 2.82 -7.28 5.23
C GLU A 65 3.84 -8.13 5.99
N ILE A 66 4.22 -7.67 7.18
CA ILE A 66 5.18 -8.29 8.07
C ILE A 66 4.55 -8.51 9.45
N GLY A 67 5.24 -9.24 10.33
CA GLY A 67 4.76 -9.52 11.69
C GLY A 67 3.87 -10.75 11.75
N ASN A 68 2.62 -10.58 12.18
CA ASN A 68 1.72 -11.70 12.52
C ASN A 68 1.27 -12.52 11.30
N HIS A 69 1.09 -11.86 10.16
CA HIS A 69 0.64 -12.49 8.91
C HIS A 69 1.52 -12.04 7.74
N PRO A 70 2.73 -12.59 7.60
CA PRO A 70 3.63 -12.22 6.51
C PRO A 70 2.98 -12.49 5.15
N LYS A 71 2.93 -11.47 4.31
CA LYS A 71 2.33 -11.55 2.97
C LYS A 71 3.03 -10.60 2.01
N GLU A 72 3.49 -11.13 0.90
CA GLU A 72 4.04 -10.32 -0.18
C GLU A 72 2.94 -9.47 -0.82
N ARG A 73 3.27 -8.23 -1.17
CA ARG A 73 2.33 -7.34 -1.85
C ARG A 73 1.93 -7.92 -3.21
N ALA A 74 0.68 -7.69 -3.59
CA ALA A 74 0.29 -7.92 -4.97
C ALA A 74 0.94 -6.89 -5.89
N PRO A 75 1.14 -7.20 -7.18
CA PRO A 75 1.51 -6.20 -8.18
C PRO A 75 0.48 -5.07 -8.22
N PHE A 76 0.96 -3.83 -8.36
CA PHE A 76 0.08 -2.70 -8.61
C PHE A 76 -0.60 -2.84 -9.97
N TRP A 77 -1.74 -2.16 -10.16
CA TRP A 77 -2.48 -2.27 -11.41
C TRP A 77 -1.69 -1.78 -12.63
N TRP A 78 -0.75 -0.83 -12.46
CA TRP A 78 0.15 -0.36 -13.51
C TRP A 78 1.39 -1.25 -13.72
N GLU A 79 1.73 -2.11 -12.76
CA GLU A 79 2.77 -3.16 -12.94
C GLU A 79 2.21 -4.38 -13.70
N ASN A 80 0.89 -4.43 -13.86
CA ASN A 80 0.22 -5.52 -14.53
C ASN A 80 0.16 -5.26 -16.05
N ASN A 81 0.99 -5.96 -16.82
CA ASN A 81 1.01 -5.89 -18.29
C ASN A 81 -0.21 -6.54 -18.98
N LYS A 82 -1.28 -6.83 -18.23
CA LYS A 82 -2.52 -7.39 -18.79
C LYS A 82 -3.31 -6.26 -19.45
N TYR A 83 -3.01 -6.03 -20.72
CA TYR A 83 -3.87 -5.28 -21.63
C TYR A 83 -5.31 -5.80 -21.53
N ASN A 84 -6.27 -4.90 -21.62
CA ASN A 84 -7.67 -5.27 -21.66
C ASN A 84 -7.93 -6.07 -22.96
N GLN A 85 -8.20 -7.37 -22.83
CA GLN A 85 -8.59 -8.25 -23.95
C GLN A 85 -9.88 -7.79 -24.66
N ALA A 86 -10.63 -6.83 -24.10
CA ALA A 86 -11.89 -6.34 -24.64
C ALA A 86 -11.76 -5.23 -25.72
N PHE A 87 -10.55 -4.69 -25.98
CA PHE A 87 -10.37 -3.64 -26.99
C PHE A 87 -9.28 -4.03 -28.01
N PRO A 88 -9.64 -4.32 -29.27
CA PRO A 88 -8.72 -4.82 -30.29
C PRO A 88 -7.96 -3.66 -30.97
N TRP A 89 -7.05 -3.00 -30.26
CA TRP A 89 -6.17 -1.97 -30.85
C TRP A 89 -4.94 -2.54 -31.57
N HIS A 90 -4.77 -3.88 -31.60
CA HIS A 90 -3.59 -4.55 -32.17
C HIS A 90 -3.92 -5.52 -33.33
N GLN A 91 -4.90 -5.20 -34.18
CA GLN A 91 -5.08 -5.98 -35.42
C GLN A 91 -3.94 -5.77 -36.44
N GLU A 92 -3.13 -4.71 -36.33
CA GLU A 92 -2.18 -4.33 -37.38
C GLU A 92 -0.72 -4.77 -37.15
N THR A 93 -0.32 -5.24 -35.96
CA THR A 93 1.10 -5.44 -35.66
C THR A 93 1.63 -6.87 -35.78
N GLU A 94 0.91 -7.80 -36.43
CA GLU A 94 1.28 -9.22 -36.65
C GLU A 94 2.13 -9.83 -35.51
N SER A 95 1.78 -9.52 -34.27
CA SER A 95 2.58 -9.92 -33.11
C SER A 95 2.24 -11.37 -32.83
N PHE A 96 3.22 -12.25 -33.01
CA PHE A 96 3.12 -13.70 -32.88
C PHE A 96 2.72 -14.14 -31.46
N MET A 97 1.45 -13.98 -31.12
CA MET A 97 0.76 -14.84 -30.18
C MET A 97 -0.50 -15.33 -30.89
N ARG A 98 -0.43 -16.57 -31.39
CA ARG A 98 -1.63 -17.29 -31.81
C ARG A 98 -2.56 -17.39 -30.60
N GLY A 99 -3.65 -16.63 -30.61
CA GLY A 99 -4.75 -16.82 -29.69
C GLY A 99 -5.38 -18.19 -29.94
N GLY A 100 -5.12 -19.14 -29.04
CA GLY A 100 -5.76 -20.44 -29.03
C GLY A 100 -6.69 -20.54 -27.82
N CYS A 101 -7.99 -20.59 -28.06
CA CYS A 101 -8.93 -21.16 -27.10
C CYS A 101 -9.11 -22.64 -27.48
N GLY A 102 -8.73 -23.56 -26.59
CA GLY A 102 -8.91 -24.99 -26.82
C GLY A 102 -8.91 -25.76 -25.52
N CYS A 103 -10.01 -26.45 -25.21
CA CYS A 103 -10.17 -27.31 -24.04
C CYS A 103 -9.39 -28.64 -24.14
N HIS A 104 -8.19 -28.64 -24.73
CA HIS A 104 -7.28 -29.78 -24.82
C HIS A 104 -5.83 -29.29 -24.85
N VAL A 105 -5.28 -28.91 -23.70
CA VAL A 105 -3.83 -28.94 -23.49
C VAL A 105 -3.59 -29.54 -22.11
N GLY A 106 -3.87 -30.85 -22.01
CA GLY A 106 -3.41 -31.66 -20.90
C GLY A 106 -1.92 -31.98 -21.07
N HIS A 107 -1.23 -32.10 -19.93
CA HIS A 107 0.00 -32.86 -19.68
C HIS A 107 0.90 -33.14 -20.88
N GLN A 108 2.09 -32.52 -20.90
CA GLN A 108 3.38 -33.16 -20.62
C GLN A 108 4.34 -32.11 -20.07
#